data_AF-A0A5C6N5E6-F1
#
_entry.id   AF-A0A5C6N5E6-F1
#
_cell.length_a   1.000
_cell.length_b   1.000
_cell.length_c   1.000
_cell.angle_alpha   90.00
_cell.angle_beta   90.00
_cell.angle_gamma   90.00
#
_symmetry.space_group_name_H-M   'P 1'
#
loop_
_entity.id
_entity.type
_entity.pdbx_description
1 polymer ?
#
loop_
_entity_poly.entity_id
_entity_poly.type
_entity_poly.pdbx_seq_one_letter_code
_entity_poly.pdbx_strand_id
1 'polypeptide(L)'
;MLACGKPVLSARWTSVPVVAGPPMDEDRAESTVPSWVSLKSDRSKGTHEAGSGTLLNKIYTELYITEGQSEEVDTQHEDIFKVLSEQQRHIRVVLTNGVAGVGKTFSVQKFSLDWAEGLENQDISLKIRAEDLTVWKLLFIFDGLDESRFSLGFNKHQVISDVTQVSSVGVLLVNLIQGNLLPSALIWITSRPAAAYQIPPSCVDRITEVRGFTDSQKEEYFRRRFSDEDLSKRIISHIKASRSLHIMCLIPVFCWITAIVLEDMMTRDQRGELPQNPD
;
A
#
# COMPACT_ATOMS: atom_id res chain seq x y z
N MET A 1 0.08 -2.31 -35.65
CA MET A 1 -0.33 -1.69 -34.38
C MET A 1 0.49 -2.34 -33.27
N LEU A 2 1.46 -1.62 -32.70
CA LEU A 2 2.29 -2.09 -31.60
C LEU A 2 1.60 -1.68 -30.29
N ALA A 3 1.19 -2.65 -29.49
CA ALA A 3 0.75 -2.42 -28.11
C ALA A 3 2.00 -2.07 -27.27
N CYS A 4 2.17 -0.78 -26.97
CA CYS A 4 3.13 -0.32 -25.98
C CYS A 4 2.54 -0.59 -24.59
N GLY A 5 3.16 -1.49 -23.83
CA GLY A 5 2.88 -1.67 -22.40
C GLY A 5 3.06 -0.34 -21.67
N LYS A 6 2.10 -0.01 -20.80
CA LYS A 6 2.11 1.21 -19.98
C LYS A 6 3.14 1.02 -18.85
N PRO A 7 4.11 1.93 -18.65
CA PRO A 7 5.04 1.85 -17.52
C PRO A 7 4.35 2.26 -16.22
N VAL A 8 4.72 1.63 -15.09
CA VAL A 8 4.26 1.97 -13.73
C VAL A 8 5.44 2.57 -12.95
N LEU A 9 5.25 3.73 -12.32
CA LEU A 9 6.24 4.35 -11.42
C LEU A 9 5.64 4.44 -10.02
N SER A 10 6.21 3.71 -9.07
CA SER A 10 5.98 3.88 -7.63
C SER A 10 7.32 4.23 -6.99
N ALA A 11 7.40 5.39 -6.33
CA ALA A 11 8.61 5.83 -5.61
C ALA A 11 8.40 5.61 -4.11
N ARG A 12 9.28 4.83 -3.49
CA ARG A 12 9.35 4.65 -2.03
C ARG A 12 10.52 5.47 -1.51
N TRP A 13 10.26 6.40 -0.60
CA TRP A 13 11.30 7.22 0.02
C TRP A 13 11.95 6.44 1.16
N THR A 14 13.02 5.68 0.90
CA THR A 14 13.79 5.06 1.99
C THR A 14 15.25 5.52 1.95
N SER A 15 15.78 5.86 3.12
CA SER A 15 17.20 6.13 3.35
C SER A 15 17.70 5.12 4.38
N VAL A 16 18.58 4.20 3.99
CA VAL A 16 19.39 3.41 4.94
C VAL A 16 20.84 3.35 4.42
N PRO A 17 21.85 3.63 5.27
CA PRO A 17 23.25 3.62 4.85
C PRO A 17 23.81 2.20 4.77
N VAL A 18 24.71 1.97 3.80
CA VAL A 18 25.37 0.67 3.53
C VAL A 18 26.57 0.50 4.47
N VAL A 19 26.60 -0.62 5.21
CA VAL A 19 27.83 -1.13 5.85
C VAL A 19 28.22 -2.41 5.11
N ALA A 20 29.45 -2.44 4.59
CA ALA A 20 29.98 -3.54 3.79
C ALA A 20 30.39 -4.73 4.67
N GLY A 21 29.85 -5.91 4.35
CA GLY A 21 30.32 -7.22 4.83
C GLY A 21 31.06 -7.98 3.72
N PRO A 22 31.87 -9.00 4.05
CA PRO A 22 32.86 -9.62 3.17
C PRO A 22 32.23 -10.62 2.17
N PRO A 23 32.96 -11.03 1.11
CA PRO A 23 32.38 -11.72 -0.05
C PRO A 23 32.41 -13.24 0.12
N MET A 24 31.30 -13.94 -0.12
CA MET A 24 31.27 -15.42 -0.24
C MET A 24 30.15 -15.93 -1.17
N ASP A 25 30.61 -16.68 -2.18
CA ASP A 25 30.06 -17.79 -3.01
C ASP A 25 28.69 -17.73 -3.71
N GLU A 26 28.75 -17.95 -5.03
CA GLU A 26 27.75 -17.63 -6.06
C GLU A 26 26.67 -18.71 -6.30
N ASP A 27 26.67 -19.83 -5.56
CA ASP A 27 25.73 -20.95 -5.78
C ASP A 27 24.73 -21.22 -4.62
N ARG A 28 24.48 -20.22 -3.75
CA ARG A 28 23.45 -20.32 -2.68
C ARG A 28 22.51 -19.10 -2.58
N ALA A 29 22.32 -18.33 -3.65
CA ALA A 29 21.59 -17.07 -3.61
C ALA A 29 20.14 -17.16 -4.13
N GLU A 30 19.24 -17.88 -3.45
CA GLU A 30 17.78 -17.68 -3.60
C GLU A 30 17.02 -17.49 -2.27
N SER A 31 17.70 -17.45 -1.12
CA SER A 31 17.06 -17.34 0.20
C SER A 31 17.41 -16.09 1.00
N THR A 32 17.50 -14.93 0.37
CA THR A 32 17.59 -13.66 1.10
C THR A 32 16.97 -12.57 0.25
N VAL A 33 15.86 -11.97 0.71
CA VAL A 33 15.35 -10.75 0.09
C VAL A 33 15.52 -9.58 1.04
N PRO A 34 16.68 -8.91 1.05
CA PRO A 34 16.76 -7.51 1.40
C PRO A 34 16.57 -6.66 0.14
N SER A 35 15.58 -5.75 0.21
CA SER A 35 15.52 -4.44 -0.48
C SER A 35 16.26 -4.31 -1.83
N TRP A 36 15.54 -4.39 -2.95
CA TRP A 36 15.80 -3.54 -4.13
C TRP A 36 14.49 -3.24 -4.86
N VAL A 37 14.30 -1.96 -5.20
CA VAL A 37 13.36 -1.50 -6.24
C VAL A 37 13.83 -2.15 -7.55
N SER A 38 13.17 -3.23 -7.98
CA SER A 38 13.40 -3.81 -9.30
C SER A 38 12.48 -3.16 -10.33
N LEU A 39 13.05 -2.26 -11.13
CA LEU A 39 12.58 -1.97 -12.48
C LEU A 39 12.80 -3.23 -13.33
N LYS A 40 11.76 -4.04 -13.52
CA LYS A 40 11.76 -5.05 -14.58
C LYS A 40 10.79 -4.64 -15.68
N SER A 41 11.35 -4.17 -16.79
CA SER A 41 10.67 -4.22 -18.09
C SER A 41 10.92 -5.62 -18.66
N ASP A 42 10.10 -6.61 -18.27
CA ASP A 42 10.20 -7.93 -18.89
C ASP A 42 9.29 -8.01 -20.11
N ARG A 43 9.94 -7.96 -21.27
CA ARG A 43 9.37 -8.36 -22.56
C ARG A 43 9.71 -9.83 -22.77
N SER A 44 8.87 -10.73 -22.26
CA SER A 44 8.88 -12.14 -22.68
C SER A 44 7.54 -12.48 -23.31
N LYS A 45 7.58 -12.87 -24.59
CA LYS A 45 6.45 -13.34 -25.39
C LYS A 45 5.65 -14.39 -24.62
N GLY A 46 4.33 -14.24 -24.65
CA GLY A 46 3.40 -15.17 -24.01
C GLY A 46 3.42 -16.56 -24.63
N THR A 47 3.25 -17.54 -23.76
CA THR A 47 2.59 -18.81 -24.07
C THR A 47 1.51 -18.99 -23.01
N HIS A 48 0.32 -19.37 -23.47
CA HIS A 48 -0.92 -19.42 -22.69
C HIS A 48 -0.79 -20.16 -21.36
N GLU A 49 -1.08 -19.49 -20.24
CA GLU A 49 -1.74 -20.09 -19.07
C GLU A 49 -2.74 -19.09 -18.48
N ALA A 50 -4.03 -19.42 -18.59
CA ALA A 50 -5.09 -18.74 -17.88
C ALA A 50 -4.98 -19.13 -16.40
N GLY A 51 -4.48 -18.22 -15.55
CA GLY A 51 -4.41 -18.45 -14.10
C GLY A 51 -3.32 -17.71 -13.32
N SER A 52 -2.43 -16.94 -13.97
CA SER A 52 -1.37 -16.22 -13.25
C SER A 52 -1.80 -14.80 -12.85
N GLY A 53 -2.74 -14.68 -11.91
CA GLY A 53 -2.85 -13.44 -11.13
C GLY A 53 -1.50 -13.14 -10.45
N THR A 54 -1.09 -11.87 -10.41
CA THR A 54 0.15 -11.46 -9.74
C THR A 54 0.18 -11.97 -8.29
N LEU A 55 1.37 -12.15 -7.71
CA LEU A 55 1.51 -12.60 -6.31
C LEU A 55 0.70 -11.71 -5.35
N LEU A 56 0.62 -10.40 -5.64
CA LEU A 56 -0.18 -9.45 -4.88
C LEU A 56 -1.67 -9.80 -4.90
N ASN A 57 -2.24 -10.11 -6.07
CA ASN A 57 -3.66 -10.50 -6.18
C ASN A 57 -3.98 -11.80 -5.44
N LYS A 58 -3.02 -12.73 -5.36
CA LYS A 58 -3.20 -14.00 -4.62
C LYS A 58 -3.23 -13.80 -3.10
N ILE A 59 -2.42 -12.87 -2.59
CA ILE A 59 -2.26 -12.65 -1.14
C ILE A 59 -3.06 -11.46 -0.61
N TYR A 60 -3.70 -10.67 -1.48
CA TYR A 60 -4.50 -9.52 -1.07
C TYR A 60 -5.79 -10.00 -0.40
N THR A 61 -5.94 -9.61 0.86
CA THR A 61 -7.20 -9.63 1.59
C THR A 61 -7.65 -8.19 1.70
N GLU A 62 -8.90 -7.93 1.33
CA GLU A 62 -9.43 -6.59 1.31
C GLU A 62 -9.40 -5.95 2.71
N LEU A 63 -8.98 -4.70 2.77
CA LEU A 63 -8.82 -3.98 4.04
C LEU A 63 -10.08 -3.20 4.37
N TYR A 64 -10.43 -3.20 5.65
CA TYR A 64 -11.55 -2.42 6.15
C TYR A 64 -11.13 -0.94 6.29
N ILE A 65 -11.74 -0.08 5.46
CA ILE A 65 -11.50 1.37 5.45
C ILE A 65 -12.81 2.07 5.81
N THR A 66 -12.76 2.95 6.82
CA THR A 66 -13.91 3.75 7.26
C THR A 66 -13.74 5.21 6.89
N GLU A 67 -14.81 5.89 6.49
CA GLU A 67 -14.82 7.35 6.27
C GLU A 67 -15.20 8.11 7.55
N GLY A 68 -14.40 9.10 7.95
CA GLY A 68 -14.64 9.92 9.14
C GLY A 68 -14.35 9.24 10.48
N GLN A 69 -14.93 9.78 11.57
CA GLN A 69 -14.93 9.15 12.90
C GLN A 69 -16.17 8.25 13.14
N SER A 70 -17.09 8.16 12.17
CA SER A 70 -18.33 7.39 12.29
C SER A 70 -18.13 5.93 11.87
N GLU A 71 -18.73 5.00 12.61
CA GLU A 71 -18.70 3.55 12.37
C GLU A 71 -19.62 3.08 11.21
N GLU A 72 -20.21 3.99 10.43
CA GLU A 72 -21.36 3.68 9.56
C GLU A 72 -21.11 3.73 8.03
N VAL A 73 -19.87 3.94 7.55
CA VAL A 73 -19.59 3.93 6.10
C VAL A 73 -18.37 3.08 5.77
N ASP A 74 -18.65 1.88 5.25
CA ASP A 74 -17.68 0.96 4.67
C ASP A 74 -17.27 1.48 3.30
N THR A 75 -15.99 1.79 3.10
CA THR A 75 -15.48 2.26 1.81
C THR A 75 -14.41 1.30 1.31
N GLN A 76 -14.52 0.86 0.07
CA GLN A 76 -13.43 0.11 -0.57
C GLN A 76 -12.36 1.07 -1.08
N HIS A 77 -11.14 0.57 -1.24
CA HIS A 77 -10.03 1.38 -1.78
C HIS A 77 -10.32 1.96 -3.19
N GLU A 78 -11.20 1.31 -3.94
CA GLU A 78 -11.70 1.68 -5.27
C GLU A 78 -12.64 2.91 -5.23
N ASP A 79 -13.26 3.14 -4.08
CA ASP A 79 -14.29 4.15 -3.87
C ASP A 79 -13.75 5.41 -3.14
N ILE A 80 -12.45 5.45 -2.86
CA ILE A 80 -11.78 6.50 -2.08
C ILE A 80 -12.06 7.91 -2.63
N PHE A 81 -12.24 8.06 -3.94
CA PHE A 81 -12.58 9.32 -4.61
C PHE A 81 -14.03 9.40 -5.13
N LYS A 82 -14.85 8.36 -4.93
CA LYS A 82 -16.27 8.41 -5.31
C LYS A 82 -17.04 9.24 -4.28
N VAL A 83 -17.88 10.14 -4.78
CA VAL A 83 -18.80 10.93 -3.95
C VAL A 83 -19.88 10.00 -3.43
N LEU A 84 -19.88 9.69 -2.13
CA LEU A 84 -20.80 8.72 -1.51
C LEU A 84 -22.13 9.36 -1.06
N SER A 85 -22.23 10.69 -1.09
CA SER A 85 -23.47 11.43 -0.80
C SER A 85 -23.60 12.69 -1.64
N GLU A 86 -24.83 13.04 -2.04
CA GLU A 86 -25.14 14.24 -2.83
C GLU A 86 -24.76 15.56 -2.14
N GLN A 87 -24.43 15.52 -0.84
CA GLN A 87 -24.03 16.69 -0.04
C GLN A 87 -22.51 16.93 -0.02
N GLN A 88 -21.69 16.00 -0.52
CA GLN A 88 -20.25 16.17 -0.50
C GLN A 88 -19.78 17.11 -1.62
N ARG A 89 -19.00 18.13 -1.22
CA ARG A 89 -18.23 18.97 -2.15
C ARG A 89 -17.26 18.09 -2.95
N HIS A 90 -16.83 18.61 -4.10
CA HIS A 90 -15.79 18.00 -4.93
C HIS A 90 -14.61 17.49 -4.07
N ILE A 91 -14.37 16.18 -4.09
CA ILE A 91 -13.30 15.53 -3.34
C ILE A 91 -12.02 15.59 -4.15
N ARG A 92 -11.02 16.32 -3.66
CA ARG A 92 -9.73 16.45 -4.29
C ARG A 92 -8.63 15.78 -3.46
N VAL A 93 -8.61 16.02 -2.15
CA VAL A 93 -7.58 15.54 -1.23
C VAL A 93 -8.16 14.54 -0.26
N VAL A 94 -7.70 13.29 -0.34
CA VAL A 94 -8.05 12.22 0.60
C VAL A 94 -6.84 11.88 1.46
N LEU A 95 -7.03 11.89 2.79
CA LEU A 95 -6.04 11.50 3.77
C LEU A 95 -6.45 10.19 4.45
N THR A 96 -5.69 9.12 4.21
CA THR A 96 -5.88 7.81 4.80
C THR A 96 -4.94 7.60 5.98
N ASN A 97 -5.53 7.46 7.16
CA ASN A 97 -4.85 7.20 8.41
C ASN A 97 -4.81 5.71 8.75
N GLY A 98 -3.94 5.34 9.68
CA GLY A 98 -3.90 4.00 10.25
C GLY A 98 -2.58 3.72 10.95
N VAL A 99 -2.58 2.73 11.84
CA VAL A 99 -1.38 2.33 12.60
C VAL A 99 -0.31 1.70 11.70
N ALA A 100 0.90 1.50 12.23
CA ALA A 100 1.97 0.84 11.49
C ALA A 100 1.58 -0.62 11.15
N GLY A 101 1.94 -1.09 9.95
CA GLY A 101 1.65 -2.46 9.52
C GLY A 101 0.17 -2.75 9.20
N VAL A 102 -0.72 -1.77 9.32
CA VAL A 102 -2.18 -1.97 9.12
C VAL A 102 -2.58 -2.17 7.65
N GLY A 103 -1.68 -1.89 6.71
CA GLY A 103 -1.91 -2.15 5.28
C GLY A 103 -2.08 -0.91 4.38
N LYS A 104 -1.87 0.32 4.89
CA LYS A 104 -1.97 1.56 4.06
C LYS A 104 -1.18 1.49 2.73
N THR A 105 0.12 1.21 2.80
CA THR A 105 0.98 1.02 1.61
C THR A 105 0.51 -0.14 0.74
N PHE A 106 -0.02 -1.19 1.35
CA PHE A 106 -0.52 -2.35 0.64
C PHE A 106 -1.79 -2.02 -0.17
N SER A 107 -2.69 -1.20 0.38
CA SER A 107 -3.83 -0.63 -0.37
C SER A 107 -3.38 0.22 -1.55
N VAL A 108 -2.37 1.08 -1.37
CA VAL A 108 -1.80 1.90 -2.46
C VAL A 108 -1.22 1.00 -3.56
N GLN A 109 -0.50 -0.05 -3.19
CA GLN A 109 0.06 -1.01 -4.14
C GLN A 109 -1.03 -1.76 -4.90
N LYS A 110 -2.09 -2.20 -4.22
CA LYS A 110 -3.23 -2.88 -4.86
C LYS A 110 -3.95 -1.95 -5.84
N PHE A 111 -4.30 -0.74 -5.41
CA PHE A 111 -4.90 0.28 -6.28
C PHE A 111 -4.05 0.54 -7.53
N SER A 112 -2.73 0.68 -7.35
CA SER A 112 -1.80 0.95 -8.46
C SER A 112 -1.73 -0.23 -9.43
N LEU A 113 -1.83 -1.46 -8.93
CA LEU A 113 -1.86 -2.67 -9.73
C LEU A 113 -3.16 -2.75 -10.53
N ASP A 114 -4.32 -2.56 -9.91
CA ASP A 114 -5.63 -2.64 -10.56
C ASP A 114 -5.76 -1.59 -11.66
N TRP A 115 -5.26 -0.39 -11.39
CA TRP A 115 -5.16 0.67 -12.39
C TRP A 115 -4.29 0.25 -13.58
N ALA A 116 -3.11 -0.33 -13.32
CA ALA A 116 -2.17 -0.75 -14.36
C ALA A 116 -2.68 -1.94 -15.19
N GLU A 117 -3.41 -2.86 -14.56
CA GLU A 117 -4.03 -4.02 -15.19
C GLU A 117 -5.30 -3.65 -15.99
N GLY A 118 -5.77 -2.41 -15.90
CA GLY A 118 -6.94 -1.96 -16.62
C GLY A 118 -8.27 -2.26 -15.92
N LEU A 119 -8.21 -2.71 -14.67
CA LEU A 119 -9.38 -3.21 -13.93
C LEU A 119 -10.26 -2.05 -13.44
N GLU A 120 -9.64 -0.93 -13.02
CA GLU A 120 -10.34 0.20 -12.40
C GLU A 120 -9.69 1.56 -12.72
N ASN A 121 -10.39 2.66 -12.41
CA ASN A 121 -9.85 4.03 -12.44
C ASN A 121 -9.21 4.43 -13.79
N GLN A 122 -9.77 3.95 -14.89
CA GLN A 122 -9.23 4.16 -16.24
C GLN A 122 -9.33 5.62 -16.74
N ASP A 123 -10.00 6.49 -15.99
CA ASP A 123 -10.01 7.94 -16.21
C ASP A 123 -8.75 8.66 -15.67
N ILE A 124 -7.85 7.95 -14.99
CA ILE A 124 -6.58 8.47 -14.43
C ILE A 124 -5.39 8.15 -15.35
N SER A 125 -4.49 9.12 -15.57
CA SER A 125 -3.29 8.97 -16.41
C SER A 125 -1.96 9.17 -15.65
N LEU A 126 -0.93 8.38 -16.00
CA LEU A 126 0.44 8.46 -15.42
C LEU A 126 1.46 9.09 -16.39
N LYS A 127 1.11 9.31 -17.66
CA LYS A 127 1.99 9.92 -18.66
C LYS A 127 1.29 11.10 -19.29
N ILE A 128 1.76 12.29 -18.97
CA ILE A 128 1.17 13.53 -19.47
C ILE A 128 2.26 14.39 -20.14
N ARG A 129 2.05 14.75 -21.40
CA ARG A 129 2.71 15.91 -22.00
C ARG A 129 1.95 17.15 -21.52
N ALA A 130 2.61 18.29 -21.34
CA ALA A 130 1.97 19.49 -20.80
C ALA A 130 0.67 19.90 -21.55
N GLU A 131 0.57 19.58 -22.84
CA GLU A 131 -0.60 19.77 -23.71
C GLU A 131 -1.81 18.88 -23.38
N ASP A 132 -1.62 17.75 -22.71
CA ASP A 132 -2.67 16.76 -22.39
C ASP A 132 -3.25 16.93 -20.97
N LEU A 133 -2.75 17.90 -20.18
CA LEU A 133 -3.18 18.15 -18.79
C LEU A 133 -4.66 18.55 -18.68
N THR A 134 -5.28 19.02 -19.75
CA THR A 134 -6.67 19.48 -19.77
C THR A 134 -7.68 18.35 -20.01
N VAL A 135 -7.21 17.17 -20.45
CA VAL A 135 -8.06 16.04 -20.86
C VAL A 135 -8.12 14.93 -19.81
N TRP A 136 -7.06 14.77 -19.02
CA TRP A 136 -6.92 13.65 -18.08
C TRP A 136 -6.99 14.09 -16.61
N LYS A 137 -7.62 13.27 -15.76
CA LYS A 137 -7.47 13.42 -14.32
C LYS A 137 -6.10 12.90 -13.89
N LEU A 138 -5.35 13.73 -13.19
CA LEU A 138 -4.13 13.34 -12.50
C LEU A 138 -4.45 12.85 -11.10
N LEU A 139 -3.80 11.78 -10.66
CA LEU A 139 -3.80 11.35 -9.26
C LEU A 139 -2.36 11.31 -8.75
N PHE A 140 -2.10 12.04 -7.67
CA PHE A 140 -0.85 11.97 -6.93
C PHE A 140 -1.07 11.12 -5.67
N ILE A 141 -0.26 10.07 -5.49
CA ILE A 141 -0.28 9.24 -4.28
C ILE A 141 0.97 9.53 -3.46
N PHE A 142 0.78 10.10 -2.27
CA PHE A 142 1.82 10.32 -1.27
C PHE A 142 1.73 9.24 -0.20
N ASP A 143 2.40 8.12 -0.46
CA ASP A 143 2.45 7.00 0.48
C ASP A 143 3.50 7.23 1.57
N GLY A 144 3.09 7.15 2.84
CA GLY A 144 3.97 7.23 4.00
C GLY A 144 4.47 8.64 4.31
N LEU A 145 3.57 9.63 4.38
CA LEU A 145 3.95 11.01 4.74
C LEU A 145 4.74 11.09 6.06
N ASP A 146 4.42 10.21 7.01
CA ASP A 146 5.09 10.11 8.31
C ASP A 146 6.53 9.59 8.25
N GLU A 147 6.94 8.97 7.14
CA GLU A 147 8.33 8.56 6.89
C GLU A 147 9.13 9.65 6.16
N SER A 148 8.44 10.66 5.63
CA SER A 148 9.09 11.77 4.95
C SER A 148 9.85 12.66 5.94
N ARG A 149 11.06 13.08 5.56
CA ARG A 149 11.85 14.05 6.34
C ARG A 149 11.47 15.51 6.04
N PHE A 150 10.39 15.74 5.29
CA PHE A 150 9.99 17.07 4.86
C PHE A 150 9.19 17.76 5.97
N SER A 151 9.65 18.93 6.40
CA SER A 151 8.81 19.83 7.19
C SER A 151 7.82 20.52 6.25
N LEU A 152 6.54 20.11 6.26
CA LEU A 152 5.51 20.77 5.47
C LEU A 152 5.14 22.11 6.11
N GLY A 153 5.63 23.20 5.52
CA GLY A 153 5.44 24.55 6.02
C GLY A 153 4.17 25.21 5.51
N PHE A 154 2.98 24.68 5.83
CA PHE A 154 1.70 25.28 5.40
C PHE A 154 1.50 26.73 5.87
N ASN A 155 2.22 27.14 6.92
CA ASN A 155 2.19 28.51 7.46
C ASN A 155 3.15 29.48 6.73
N LYS A 156 4.02 28.99 5.84
CA LYS A 156 4.95 29.81 5.09
C LYS A 156 4.24 30.29 3.81
N HIS A 157 4.09 31.60 3.65
CA HIS A 157 3.39 32.19 2.50
C HIS A 157 4.24 32.21 1.24
N GLN A 158 4.50 31.03 0.65
CA GLN A 158 5.05 30.91 -0.69
C GLN A 158 4.03 30.21 -1.59
N VAL A 159 3.35 30.99 -2.41
CA VAL A 159 2.36 30.51 -3.38
C VAL A 159 3.05 30.26 -4.72
N ILE A 160 2.90 29.05 -5.24
CA ILE A 160 3.40 28.63 -6.55
C ILE A 160 2.24 28.04 -7.35
N SER A 161 1.99 28.60 -8.52
CA SER A 161 0.99 28.13 -9.48
C SER A 161 1.57 27.75 -10.83
N ASP A 162 2.75 28.26 -11.17
CA ASP A 162 3.46 27.92 -12.41
C ASP A 162 4.20 26.58 -12.26
N VAL A 163 3.84 25.61 -13.09
CA VAL A 163 4.45 24.26 -13.13
C VAL A 163 5.92 24.27 -13.58
N THR A 164 6.39 25.36 -14.20
CA THR A 164 7.77 25.51 -14.66
C THR A 164 8.68 26.10 -13.58
N GLN A 165 8.10 26.68 -12.52
CA GLN A 165 8.85 27.33 -11.44
C GLN A 165 9.58 26.30 -10.57
N VAL A 166 10.91 26.42 -10.51
CA VAL A 166 11.75 25.58 -9.64
C VAL A 166 11.58 26.00 -8.17
N SER A 167 11.35 25.02 -7.29
CA SER A 167 11.24 25.22 -5.85
C SER A 167 11.62 23.96 -5.07
N SER A 168 11.63 24.04 -3.74
CA SER A 168 11.88 22.86 -2.89
C SER A 168 10.70 21.90 -2.91
N VAL A 169 10.97 20.59 -2.74
CA VAL A 169 9.93 19.54 -2.71
C VAL A 169 8.83 19.85 -1.70
N GLY A 170 9.19 20.30 -0.49
CA GLY A 170 8.20 20.66 0.54
C GLY A 170 7.26 21.80 0.12
N VAL A 171 7.77 22.82 -0.57
CA VAL A 171 6.95 23.93 -1.08
C VAL A 171 6.04 23.47 -2.22
N LEU A 172 6.55 22.62 -3.12
CA LEU A 172 5.75 22.04 -4.21
C LEU A 172 4.62 21.16 -3.66
N LEU A 173 4.90 20.30 -2.68
CA LEU A 173 3.91 19.45 -2.03
C LEU A 173 2.82 20.28 -1.33
N VAL A 174 3.19 21.33 -0.59
CA VAL A 174 2.22 22.23 0.06
C VAL A 174 1.31 22.90 -0.98
N ASN A 175 1.88 23.44 -2.07
CA ASN A 175 1.11 24.12 -3.11
C ASN A 175 0.22 23.16 -3.91
N LEU A 176 0.68 21.92 -4.11
CA LEU A 176 -0.14 20.86 -4.69
C LEU A 176 -1.29 20.50 -3.75
N ILE A 177 -1.03 20.26 -2.46
CA ILE A 177 -2.08 19.94 -1.48
C ILE A 177 -3.10 21.08 -1.36
N GLN A 178 -2.66 22.34 -1.33
CA GLN A 178 -3.53 23.53 -1.26
C GLN A 178 -4.31 23.80 -2.56
N GLY A 179 -3.92 23.20 -3.69
CA GLY A 179 -4.57 23.43 -4.99
C GLY A 179 -4.07 24.65 -5.75
N ASN A 180 -3.01 25.32 -5.28
CA ASN A 180 -2.34 26.39 -6.03
C ASN A 180 -1.64 25.82 -7.27
N LEU A 181 -1.06 24.62 -7.15
CA LEU A 181 -0.45 23.86 -8.22
C LEU A 181 -1.36 22.71 -8.63
N LEU A 182 -1.65 22.58 -9.93
CA LEU A 182 -2.50 21.52 -10.50
C LEU A 182 -3.85 21.39 -9.74
N PRO A 183 -4.72 22.42 -9.78
CA PRO A 183 -5.97 22.46 -9.02
C PRO A 183 -6.92 21.29 -9.34
N SER A 184 -6.89 20.76 -10.57
CA SER A 184 -7.72 19.64 -11.00
C SER A 184 -7.17 18.25 -10.65
N ALA A 185 -5.96 18.17 -10.08
CA ALA A 185 -5.37 16.89 -9.71
C ALA A 185 -5.96 16.35 -8.40
N LEU A 186 -6.26 15.06 -8.38
CA LEU A 186 -6.60 14.29 -7.18
C LEU A 186 -5.32 13.98 -6.39
N ILE A 187 -5.45 13.93 -5.06
CA ILE A 187 -4.35 13.69 -4.15
C ILE A 187 -4.80 12.65 -3.11
N TRP A 188 -4.08 11.54 -3.03
CA TRP A 188 -4.24 10.55 -2.00
C TRP A 188 -3.01 10.50 -1.11
N ILE A 189 -3.18 10.71 0.19
CA ILE A 189 -2.10 10.75 1.17
C ILE A 189 -2.31 9.60 2.14
N THR A 190 -1.29 8.79 2.40
CA THR A 190 -1.30 7.83 3.50
C THR A 190 -0.35 8.29 4.61
N SER A 191 -0.78 8.15 5.86
CA SER A 191 0.04 8.57 7.00
C SER A 191 -0.33 7.83 8.27
N ARG A 192 0.58 7.79 9.24
CA ARG A 192 0.20 7.61 10.65
C ARG A 192 -0.53 8.86 11.18
N PRO A 193 -1.48 8.71 12.12
CA PRO A 193 -2.17 9.85 12.74
C PRO A 193 -1.22 10.90 13.32
N ALA A 194 -0.09 10.44 13.88
CA ALA A 194 0.93 11.29 14.48
C ALA A 194 1.72 12.17 13.49
N ALA A 195 1.58 11.99 12.17
CA ALA A 195 2.16 12.93 11.20
C ALA A 195 1.09 13.62 10.34
N ALA A 196 -0.14 13.07 10.32
CA ALA A 196 -1.28 13.60 9.61
C ALA A 196 -1.65 15.03 10.06
N TYR A 197 -1.41 15.37 11.34
CA TYR A 197 -1.68 16.71 11.87
C TYR A 197 -0.86 17.82 11.18
N GLN A 198 0.21 17.47 10.47
CA GLN A 198 1.00 18.44 9.71
C GLN A 198 0.19 19.05 8.56
N ILE A 199 -0.86 18.38 8.10
CA ILE A 199 -1.77 18.88 7.07
C ILE A 199 -2.94 19.59 7.76
N PRO A 200 -3.18 20.88 7.48
CA PRO A 200 -4.35 21.58 8.00
C PRO A 200 -5.65 20.89 7.57
N PRO A 201 -6.66 20.76 8.45
CA PRO A 201 -7.95 20.17 8.09
C PRO A 201 -8.64 20.86 6.91
N SER A 202 -8.39 22.16 6.73
CA SER A 202 -8.93 22.94 5.59
C SER A 202 -8.34 22.53 4.23
N CYS A 203 -7.28 21.72 4.20
CA CYS A 203 -6.66 21.21 2.98
C CYS A 203 -7.05 19.76 2.66
N VAL A 204 -7.92 19.14 3.47
CA VAL A 204 -8.34 17.74 3.31
C VAL A 204 -9.85 17.70 3.12
N ASP A 205 -10.29 17.14 2.00
CA ASP A 205 -11.73 17.02 1.71
C ASP A 205 -12.35 15.78 2.35
N ARG A 206 -11.56 14.71 2.48
CA ARG A 206 -11.99 13.43 3.05
C ARG A 206 -10.90 12.80 3.90
N ILE A 207 -11.27 12.32 5.08
CA ILE A 207 -10.40 11.52 5.95
C ILE A 207 -10.94 10.09 6.00
N THR A 208 -10.05 9.13 5.75
CA THR A 208 -10.34 7.70 5.88
C THR A 208 -9.39 7.06 6.88
N GLU A 209 -9.77 5.91 7.44
CA GLU A 209 -8.96 5.15 8.38
C GLU A 209 -8.92 3.66 8.02
N VAL A 210 -7.73 3.09 7.93
CA VAL A 210 -7.52 1.64 7.80
C VAL A 210 -7.44 1.04 9.21
N ARG A 211 -8.41 0.20 9.58
CA ARG A 211 -8.52 -0.37 10.94
C ARG A 211 -7.92 -1.76 11.10
N GLY A 212 -7.58 -2.42 9.99
CA GLY A 212 -7.04 -3.78 9.98
C GLY A 212 -8.10 -4.81 9.56
N PHE A 213 -7.90 -6.07 9.93
CA PHE A 213 -8.76 -7.18 9.55
C PHE A 213 -9.89 -7.45 10.55
N THR A 214 -11.11 -7.60 10.01
CA THR A 214 -12.22 -8.25 10.72
C THR A 214 -11.94 -9.74 10.93
N ASP A 215 -12.74 -10.41 11.76
CA ASP A 215 -12.54 -11.84 12.02
C ASP A 215 -12.68 -12.71 10.77
N SER A 216 -13.62 -12.37 9.87
CA SER A 216 -13.75 -13.06 8.58
C SER A 216 -12.54 -12.83 7.68
N GLN A 217 -12.02 -11.61 7.63
CA GLN A 217 -10.82 -11.26 6.85
C GLN A 217 -9.56 -11.95 7.39
N LYS A 218 -9.43 -12.11 8.70
CA LYS A 218 -8.34 -12.91 9.30
C LYS A 218 -8.37 -14.33 8.77
N GLU A 219 -9.53 -14.99 8.81
CA GLU A 219 -9.66 -16.36 8.31
C GLU A 219 -9.40 -16.46 6.81
N GLU A 220 -9.93 -15.51 6.03
CA GLU A 220 -9.68 -15.43 4.59
C GLU A 220 -8.19 -15.32 4.28
N TYR A 221 -7.46 -14.45 4.99
CA TYR A 221 -6.02 -14.29 4.84
C TYR A 221 -5.29 -15.63 4.98
N PHE A 222 -5.54 -16.37 6.08
CA PHE A 222 -4.88 -17.65 6.32
C PHE A 222 -5.32 -18.76 5.35
N ARG A 223 -6.56 -18.72 4.85
CA ARG A 223 -7.01 -19.64 3.78
C ARG A 223 -6.31 -19.36 2.45
N ARG A 224 -6.14 -18.09 2.09
CA ARG A 224 -5.44 -17.70 0.85
C ARG A 224 -3.94 -17.97 0.93
N ARG A 225 -3.33 -17.81 2.11
CA ARG A 225 -1.88 -17.94 2.33
C ARG A 225 -1.37 -19.38 2.26
N PHE A 226 -2.18 -20.36 2.65
CA PHE A 226 -1.77 -21.77 2.71
C PHE A 226 -2.58 -22.61 1.73
N SER A 227 -1.90 -23.25 0.79
CA SER A 227 -2.55 -24.17 -0.16
C SER A 227 -3.02 -25.47 0.50
N ASP A 228 -2.40 -25.87 1.61
CA ASP A 228 -2.83 -27.00 2.43
C ASP A 228 -4.00 -26.58 3.33
N GLU A 229 -5.19 -27.11 3.02
CA GLU A 229 -6.44 -26.78 3.70
C GLU A 229 -6.45 -27.25 5.17
N ASP A 230 -5.81 -28.38 5.49
CA ASP A 230 -5.78 -28.93 6.83
C ASP A 230 -4.80 -28.14 7.72
N LEU A 231 -3.64 -27.77 7.18
CA LEU A 231 -2.73 -26.84 7.84
C LEU A 231 -3.40 -25.48 8.09
N SER A 232 -4.09 -24.93 7.09
CA SER A 232 -4.82 -23.66 7.22
C SER A 232 -5.88 -23.74 8.33
N LYS A 233 -6.71 -24.80 8.36
CA LYS A 233 -7.72 -25.02 9.40
C LYS A 233 -7.10 -25.11 10.80
N ARG A 234 -5.97 -25.82 10.94
CA ARG A 234 -5.25 -25.93 12.22
C ARG A 234 -4.69 -24.59 12.70
N ILE A 235 -4.10 -23.81 11.80
CA ILE A 235 -3.59 -22.46 12.09
C ILE A 235 -4.72 -21.54 12.53
N ILE A 236 -5.82 -21.49 11.77
CA ILE A 236 -7.00 -20.67 12.11
C ILE A 236 -7.56 -21.08 13.47
N SER A 237 -7.68 -22.38 13.74
CA SER A 237 -8.13 -22.91 15.02
C SER A 237 -7.22 -22.49 16.17
N HIS A 238 -5.89 -22.59 15.99
CA HIS A 238 -4.91 -22.18 17.00
C HIS A 238 -4.97 -20.69 17.31
N ILE A 239 -5.11 -19.84 16.27
CA ILE A 239 -5.27 -18.39 16.44
C ILE A 239 -6.55 -18.08 17.21
N LYS A 240 -7.68 -18.71 16.86
CA LYS A 240 -8.96 -18.52 17.57
C LYS A 240 -8.91 -18.97 19.02
N ALA A 241 -8.16 -20.02 19.33
CA ALA A 241 -7.99 -20.52 20.69
C ALA A 241 -7.12 -19.58 21.56
N SER A 242 -6.24 -18.78 20.95
CA SER A 242 -5.36 -17.85 21.64
C SER A 242 -5.83 -16.41 21.51
N ARG A 243 -6.39 -15.85 22.58
CA ARG A 243 -6.88 -14.46 22.61
C ARG A 243 -5.80 -13.45 22.18
N SER A 244 -4.55 -13.65 22.60
CA SER A 244 -3.45 -12.76 22.25
C SER A 244 -3.12 -12.81 20.75
N LEU A 245 -2.99 -14.00 20.16
CA LEU A 245 -2.77 -14.14 18.71
C LEU A 245 -3.94 -13.56 17.93
N HIS A 246 -5.17 -13.84 18.36
CA HIS A 246 -6.38 -13.34 17.72
C HIS A 246 -6.46 -11.81 17.69
N ILE A 247 -6.07 -11.13 18.79
CA ILE A 247 -6.02 -9.67 18.87
C ILE A 247 -4.87 -9.12 18.02
N MET A 248 -3.68 -9.72 18.07
CA MET A 248 -2.53 -9.27 17.27
C MET A 248 -2.85 -9.33 15.77
N CYS A 249 -3.51 -10.41 15.32
CA CYS A 249 -3.95 -10.60 13.93
C CYS A 249 -5.04 -9.61 13.46
N LEU A 250 -5.44 -8.63 14.28
CA LEU A 250 -6.14 -7.45 13.76
C LEU A 250 -5.25 -6.68 12.76
N ILE A 251 -3.93 -6.64 12.99
CA ILE A 251 -3.00 -5.93 12.10
C ILE A 251 -2.42 -6.93 11.08
N PRO A 252 -2.58 -6.70 9.77
CA PRO A 252 -2.13 -7.62 8.71
C PRO A 252 -0.66 -8.03 8.79
N VAL A 253 0.25 -7.14 9.22
CA VAL A 253 1.66 -7.51 9.41
C VAL A 253 1.84 -8.64 10.43
N PHE A 254 1.01 -8.67 11.49
CA PHE A 254 1.05 -9.75 12.47
C PHE A 254 0.41 -11.03 11.95
N CYS A 255 -0.58 -10.95 11.05
CA CYS A 255 -1.06 -12.14 10.35
C CYS A 255 0.05 -12.79 9.53
N TRP A 256 0.85 -11.98 8.81
CA TRP A 256 1.98 -12.47 8.03
C TRP A 256 3.07 -13.08 8.89
N ILE A 257 3.47 -12.42 9.98
CA ILE A 257 4.45 -12.96 10.94
C ILE A 257 3.93 -14.26 11.55
N THR A 258 2.67 -14.28 12.00
CA THR A 258 2.03 -15.45 12.61
C THR A 258 1.94 -16.61 11.62
N ALA A 259 1.64 -16.34 10.35
CA ALA A 259 1.62 -17.36 9.30
C ALA A 259 2.98 -18.05 9.19
N ILE A 260 4.07 -17.28 9.11
CA ILE A 260 5.43 -17.84 9.00
C ILE A 260 5.78 -18.68 10.23
N VAL A 261 5.54 -18.14 11.43
CA VAL A 261 5.89 -18.81 12.69
C VAL A 261 5.09 -20.10 12.88
N LEU A 262 3.78 -20.07 12.66
CA LEU A 262 2.94 -21.26 12.85
C LEU A 262 3.13 -22.30 11.75
N GLU A 263 3.43 -21.89 10.52
CA GLU A 263 3.82 -22.81 9.44
C GLU A 263 5.07 -23.60 9.84
N ASP A 264 6.11 -22.93 10.32
CA ASP A 264 7.35 -23.58 10.78
C ASP A 264 7.11 -24.49 12.00
N MET A 265 6.43 -24.00 13.04
CA MET A 265 6.16 -24.80 14.24
C MET A 265 5.33 -26.05 13.95
N MET A 266 4.23 -25.92 13.20
CA MET A 266 3.31 -27.03 12.97
C MET A 266 3.80 -28.03 11.92
N THR A 267 4.76 -27.64 11.08
CA THR A 267 5.42 -28.57 10.14
C THR A 267 6.56 -29.33 10.82
N ARG A 268 7.28 -28.71 11.78
CA ARG A 268 8.27 -29.40 12.62
C ARG A 268 7.65 -30.43 13.57
N ASP A 269 6.52 -30.10 14.20
CA ASP A 269 5.77 -31.04 15.05
C ASP A 269 5.34 -32.30 14.27
N GLN A 270 5.03 -32.16 12.97
CA GLN A 270 4.70 -33.30 12.11
C GLN A 270 5.92 -34.11 11.68
N ARG A 271 7.10 -33.48 11.59
CA ARG A 271 8.36 -34.13 11.24
C ARG A 271 9.08 -34.78 12.44
N GLY A 272 8.65 -34.49 13.67
CA GLY A 272 9.20 -35.11 14.88
C GLY A 272 10.66 -34.73 15.17
N GLU A 273 11.13 -33.58 14.69
CA GLU A 273 12.51 -33.13 14.90
C GLU A 273 12.67 -32.52 16.33
N LEU A 274 13.29 -33.28 17.23
CA LEU A 274 13.76 -32.81 18.54
C LEU A 274 14.95 -31.84 18.35
N PRO A 275 15.08 -30.78 19.16
CA PRO A 275 16.26 -29.92 19.11
C PRO A 275 17.51 -30.73 19.49
N GLN A 276 18.47 -30.81 18.58
CA GLN A 276 19.79 -31.35 18.89
C GLN A 276 20.54 -30.32 19.72
N ASN A 277 20.86 -30.67 20.97
CA ASN A 277 21.78 -29.89 21.77
C ASN A 277 23.17 -29.95 21.12
N PRO A 278 23.88 -28.83 21.00
CA PRO A 278 25.26 -28.84 20.57
C PRO A 278 26.14 -29.40 21.70
N ASP A 279 26.94 -30.43 21.38
CA ASP A 279 28.06 -30.92 22.19
C ASP A 279 29.23 -29.92 22.24
#